data_AF-A0AAV9I6T7-F1
#
_entry.id   AF-A0AAV9I6T7-F1
#
_cell.length_a   1.000
_cell.length_b   1.000
_cell.length_c   1.000
_cell.angle_alpha   90.00
_cell.angle_beta   90.00
_cell.angle_gamma   90.00
#
_symmetry.space_group_name_H-M   'P 1'
#
loop_
_entity.id
_entity.type
_entity.pdbx_description
1 polymer ?
#
loop_
_entity_poly.entity_id
_entity_poly.type
_entity_poly.pdbx_seq_one_letter_code
_entity_poly.pdbx_strand_id
1 'polypeptide(L)'
;MRMVITQVGRNSYMFQVTRKRIGEHRHHPHGGWSSPKTVLSGIMALVSVTCEAPVNIALIKYWGKRDEEKILPLNPSLSITLDMADLRTKTTVVASKYFDRDRLWLNGKEQDIHSKRLQVCITKLRQGADDLWLDGKLVVAKKDWIDYRLHIISENNFPTAAGLASSASGLACFVYSIAQLLQFKETFPGELTTIARQGSGSSCRSLLGGFVMWESGSAEDGSDSIAKQVAPVDSWNSLRVVILIVNEQQKKTSSTAGMQTSVETSELLKFRAREVVPLQLSRMLNAVKETDFATLATVTMQESNQFHACCLDTFPPIFYLNDVSKEIIHFVHEYNACRADTVVAYTFDAGPNAVLLTKEENLEDLMTCLYKRFGFFPVTGKKLPDFVCETPPGHQIIRSIVTRIGEGPRVITRSLDNEDSLATKEGMPKLIS
;
A
#
# COMPACT_ATOMS: atom_id res chain seq x y z
N MET A 1 2.37 -27.23 46.19
CA MET A 1 1.60 -28.15 45.33
C MET A 1 2.62 -28.87 44.45
N ARG A 2 2.89 -30.16 44.69
CA ARG A 2 3.83 -30.94 43.85
C ARG A 2 2.99 -31.83 42.92
N MET A 3 3.08 -31.60 41.62
CA MET A 3 2.54 -32.49 40.59
C MET A 3 3.56 -33.62 40.38
N VAL A 4 3.11 -34.87 40.48
CA VAL A 4 3.89 -36.05 40.07
C VAL A 4 3.15 -36.64 38.88
N ILE A 5 3.80 -36.67 37.72
CA ILE A 5 3.30 -37.28 36.49
C ILE A 5 3.87 -38.69 36.43
N THR A 6 3.01 -39.70 36.34
CA THR A 6 3.43 -41.10 36.12
C THR A 6 2.73 -41.62 34.88
N GLN A 7 3.52 -42.08 33.90
CA GLN A 7 3.03 -42.57 32.61
C GLN A 7 2.58 -44.03 32.74
N VAL A 8 1.34 -44.34 32.37
CA VAL A 8 0.84 -45.73 32.26
C VAL A 8 0.17 -45.92 30.90
N GLY A 9 0.93 -46.40 29.92
CA GLY A 9 0.40 -46.87 28.62
C GLY A 9 -0.06 -45.79 27.63
N ARG A 10 -0.18 -46.19 26.35
CA ARG A 10 -0.51 -45.29 25.23
C ARG A 10 -2.01 -44.92 25.27
N ASN A 11 -2.28 -43.63 25.46
CA ASN A 11 -3.57 -42.94 25.33
C ASN A 11 -4.56 -42.98 26.51
N SER A 12 -4.13 -42.63 27.74
CA SER A 12 -5.00 -42.03 28.79
C SER A 12 -4.18 -41.42 29.93
N TYR A 13 -4.54 -40.24 30.44
CA TYR A 13 -3.97 -39.63 31.66
C TYR A 13 -5.05 -39.51 32.75
N MET A 14 -4.75 -40.00 33.97
CA MET A 14 -5.61 -39.84 35.16
C MET A 14 -4.99 -38.83 36.14
N PHE A 15 -5.78 -37.87 36.62
CA PHE A 15 -5.37 -36.90 37.64
C PHE A 15 -5.97 -37.29 39.00
N GLN A 16 -5.15 -37.71 39.95
CA GLN A 16 -5.54 -37.87 41.36
C GLN A 16 -5.02 -36.69 42.19
N VAL A 17 -5.92 -35.98 42.86
CA VAL A 17 -5.58 -34.92 43.83
C VAL A 17 -5.89 -35.43 45.23
N THR A 18 -4.85 -35.70 46.04
CA THR A 18 -5.00 -36.04 47.45
C THR A 18 -4.94 -34.77 48.32
N ARG A 19 -6.06 -34.47 49.02
CA ARG A 19 -6.14 -33.42 50.05
C ARG A 19 -5.68 -33.97 51.41
N LYS A 20 -4.77 -33.28 52.08
CA LYS A 20 -4.40 -33.54 53.49
C LYS A 20 -5.19 -32.60 54.40
N ARG A 21 -6.02 -33.15 55.29
CA ARG A 21 -6.75 -32.44 56.36
C ARG A 21 -5.91 -32.35 57.62
N ILE A 22 -5.84 -31.15 58.22
CA ILE A 22 -5.64 -30.84 59.66
C ILE A 22 -6.24 -29.42 59.81
N GLY A 23 -7.02 -28.98 60.79
CA GLY A 23 -7.64 -29.50 62.01
C GLY A 23 -8.53 -28.34 62.54
N GLU A 24 -9.62 -28.66 63.24
CA GLU A 24 -10.66 -27.72 63.68
C GLU A 24 -10.23 -26.83 64.86
N HIS A 25 -10.66 -25.57 64.87
CA HIS A 25 -11.14 -24.90 66.09
C HIS A 25 -12.21 -23.85 65.72
N ARG A 26 -13.33 -23.90 66.44
CA ARG A 26 -14.52 -23.04 66.30
C ARG A 26 -14.35 -21.76 67.11
N HIS A 27 -14.75 -20.62 66.54
CA HIS A 27 -15.57 -19.58 67.19
C HIS A 27 -16.21 -18.68 66.12
N HIS A 28 -17.53 -18.48 66.22
CA HIS A 28 -18.38 -17.55 65.46
C HIS A 28 -18.90 -16.47 66.43
N PRO A 29 -19.60 -15.39 66.00
CA PRO A 29 -19.70 -14.76 64.67
C PRO A 29 -19.57 -13.21 64.75
N HIS A 30 -19.59 -12.52 63.59
CA HIS A 30 -20.33 -11.27 63.29
C HIS A 30 -19.59 -10.43 62.24
N GLY A 31 -20.32 -9.99 61.20
CA GLY A 31 -19.98 -8.80 60.41
C GLY A 31 -19.69 -9.04 58.93
N GLY A 32 -20.70 -8.79 58.09
CA GLY A 32 -20.57 -8.15 56.78
C GLY A 32 -19.65 -8.79 55.74
N TRP A 33 -20.23 -9.55 54.82
CA TRP A 33 -19.66 -9.75 53.49
C TRP A 33 -19.65 -8.41 52.74
N SER A 34 -18.54 -7.68 52.80
CA SER A 34 -18.18 -6.73 51.76
C SER A 34 -17.50 -7.49 50.63
N SER A 35 -18.11 -7.43 49.45
CA SER A 35 -17.57 -7.91 48.18
C SER A 35 -16.10 -7.52 47.98
N PRO A 36 -15.30 -8.30 47.24
CA PRO A 36 -14.00 -7.82 46.79
C PRO A 36 -14.29 -6.61 45.91
N LYS A 37 -13.91 -5.41 46.38
CA LYS A 37 -13.70 -4.27 45.51
C LYS A 37 -12.64 -4.71 44.52
N THR A 38 -13.08 -5.11 43.33
CA THR A 38 -12.24 -5.23 42.15
C THR A 38 -11.64 -3.85 41.97
N VAL A 39 -10.39 -3.70 42.38
CA VAL A 39 -9.55 -2.59 41.99
C VAL A 39 -9.43 -2.71 40.47
N LEU A 40 -10.27 -2.00 39.74
CA LEU A 40 -10.04 -1.65 38.34
C LEU A 40 -8.79 -0.76 38.32
N SER A 41 -7.63 -1.41 38.49
CA SER A 41 -6.33 -0.83 38.16
C SER A 41 -6.35 -0.51 36.67
N GLY A 42 -5.97 0.73 36.34
CA GLY A 42 -6.13 1.33 35.04
C GLY A 42 -5.58 0.45 33.92
N ILE A 43 -6.46 -0.19 33.17
CA ILE A 43 -6.15 -0.65 31.83
C ILE A 43 -5.85 0.62 31.05
N MET A 44 -4.61 0.81 30.61
CA MET A 44 -4.27 1.82 29.62
C MET A 44 -5.24 1.61 28.46
N ALA A 45 -6.19 2.53 28.27
CA ALA A 45 -7.18 2.42 27.21
C ALA A 45 -6.50 2.73 25.88
N LEU A 46 -5.79 1.73 25.35
CA LEU A 46 -5.28 1.74 24.00
C LEU A 46 -6.44 1.44 23.06
N VAL A 47 -6.59 2.27 22.05
CA VAL A 47 -7.47 1.99 20.92
C VAL A 47 -6.60 1.79 19.68
N SER A 48 -6.95 0.80 18.87
CA SER A 48 -6.12 0.43 17.72
C SER A 48 -6.93 0.09 16.49
N VAL A 49 -6.29 0.21 15.34
CA VAL A 49 -6.78 -0.33 14.07
C VAL A 49 -5.60 -0.76 13.23
N THR A 50 -5.74 -1.90 12.56
CA THR A 50 -4.80 -2.39 11.55
C THR A 50 -5.52 -2.45 10.22
N CYS A 51 -4.91 -1.84 9.21
CA CYS A 51 -5.42 -1.83 7.85
C CYS A 51 -4.35 -2.30 6.86
N GLU A 52 -4.81 -2.68 5.68
CA GLU A 52 -3.99 -2.91 4.50
C GLU A 52 -4.38 -1.92 3.41
N ALA A 53 -3.40 -1.47 2.63
CA ALA A 53 -3.63 -0.68 1.42
C ALA A 53 -2.82 -1.23 0.23
N PRO A 54 -3.40 -1.17 -0.98
CA PRO A 54 -2.80 -1.70 -2.19
C PRO A 54 -1.75 -0.77 -2.81
N VAL A 55 -0.86 -1.37 -3.59
CA VAL A 55 -0.02 -0.67 -4.57
C VAL A 55 -0.86 -0.30 -5.79
N ASN A 56 -0.53 0.81 -6.47
CA ASN A 56 -1.09 1.13 -7.78
C ASN A 56 0.01 1.37 -8.81
N ILE A 57 -0.26 1.03 -10.08
CA ILE A 57 0.64 1.26 -11.21
C ILE A 57 0.02 2.24 -12.19
N ALA A 58 0.71 3.36 -12.46
CA ALA A 58 0.23 4.37 -13.38
C ALA A 58 0.32 3.92 -14.84
N LEU A 59 -0.79 4.01 -15.57
CA LEU A 59 -0.86 3.81 -17.03
C LEU A 59 -0.76 5.13 -17.78
N ILE A 60 -1.41 6.18 -17.25
CA ILE A 60 -1.17 7.59 -17.60
C ILE A 60 -0.31 8.19 -16.49
N LYS A 61 0.87 8.72 -16.82
CA LYS A 61 1.89 9.03 -15.82
C LYS A 61 1.65 10.37 -15.12
N TYR A 62 1.78 10.37 -13.79
CA TYR A 62 1.94 11.58 -12.98
C TYR A 62 3.43 11.97 -12.93
N TRP A 63 3.78 13.10 -13.54
CA TRP A 63 5.13 13.66 -13.44
C TRP A 63 5.08 15.19 -13.52
N GLY A 64 5.48 15.85 -12.43
CA GLY A 64 5.51 17.30 -12.31
C GLY A 64 4.32 17.86 -11.52
N LYS A 65 4.58 18.95 -10.79
CA LYS A 65 3.59 19.62 -9.94
C LYS A 65 3.43 21.07 -10.41
N ARG A 66 2.19 21.56 -10.41
CA ARG A 66 1.91 23.00 -10.52
C ARG A 66 1.94 23.71 -9.17
N ASP A 67 1.74 22.97 -8.07
CA ASP A 67 1.82 23.47 -6.70
C ASP A 67 2.49 22.40 -5.82
N GLU A 68 3.65 22.72 -5.25
CA GLU A 68 4.43 21.82 -4.40
C GLU A 68 3.86 21.66 -2.99
N GLU A 69 3.24 22.70 -2.45
CA GLU A 69 2.71 22.70 -1.09
C GLU A 69 1.42 21.88 -1.01
N LYS A 70 0.53 22.06 -1.99
CA LYS A 70 -0.74 21.34 -2.07
C LYS A 70 -0.63 20.01 -2.82
N ILE A 71 0.53 19.74 -3.43
CA ILE A 71 0.82 18.60 -4.30
C ILE A 71 -0.23 18.49 -5.42
N LEU A 72 -0.35 19.55 -6.23
CA LEU A 72 -1.24 19.59 -7.38
C LEU A 72 -0.46 19.23 -8.64
N PRO A 73 -0.95 18.31 -9.49
CA PRO A 73 -0.18 17.80 -10.61
C PRO A 73 -0.29 18.73 -11.82
N LEU A 74 0.66 18.64 -12.76
CA LEU A 74 0.54 19.32 -14.06
C LEU A 74 -0.59 18.73 -14.93
N ASN A 75 -0.87 17.44 -14.77
CA ASN A 75 -1.81 16.70 -15.59
C ASN A 75 -2.54 15.63 -14.76
N PRO A 76 -3.74 15.18 -15.17
CA PRO A 76 -4.40 14.04 -14.57
C PRO A 76 -3.59 12.75 -14.82
N SER A 77 -3.84 11.73 -14.01
CA SER A 77 -3.19 10.42 -14.15
C SER A 77 -4.19 9.31 -13.90
N LEU A 78 -3.92 8.13 -14.46
CA LEU A 78 -4.76 6.94 -14.34
C LEU A 78 -3.88 5.76 -13.95
N SER A 79 -4.32 4.96 -12.98
CA SER A 79 -3.62 3.75 -12.54
C SER A 79 -4.55 2.56 -12.42
N ILE A 80 -3.95 1.37 -12.40
CA ILE A 80 -4.58 0.16 -11.89
C ILE A 80 -4.14 -0.07 -10.45
N THR A 81 -5.08 -0.39 -9.58
CA THR A 81 -4.82 -0.87 -8.21
C THR A 81 -4.52 -2.35 -8.26
N LEU A 82 -3.49 -2.82 -7.53
CA LEU A 82 -3.05 -4.22 -7.53
C LEU A 82 -3.64 -5.00 -6.35
N ASP A 83 -3.76 -6.32 -6.50
CA ASP A 83 -4.30 -7.21 -5.46
C ASP A 83 -3.39 -7.23 -4.21
N MET A 84 -3.99 -6.99 -3.04
CA MET A 84 -3.29 -6.96 -1.74
C MET A 84 -2.83 -8.36 -1.30
N ALA A 85 -3.36 -9.43 -1.88
CA ALA A 85 -2.83 -10.77 -1.67
C ALA A 85 -1.33 -10.83 -2.02
N ASP A 86 -0.95 -10.14 -3.10
CA ASP A 86 0.42 -10.17 -3.63
C ASP A 86 1.25 -8.99 -3.12
N LEU A 87 0.70 -7.77 -3.17
CA LEU A 87 1.43 -6.53 -2.88
C LEU A 87 0.62 -5.57 -2.00
N ARG A 88 1.08 -5.36 -0.78
CA ARG A 88 0.40 -4.51 0.19
C ARG A 88 1.33 -3.81 1.17
N THR A 89 0.86 -2.68 1.66
CA THR A 89 1.31 -2.08 2.91
C THR A 89 0.32 -2.48 4.01
N LYS A 90 0.83 -2.92 5.16
CA LYS A 90 0.05 -3.11 6.39
C LYS A 90 0.43 -2.03 7.40
N THR A 91 -0.54 -1.38 8.03
CA THR A 91 -0.31 -0.34 9.03
C THR A 91 -1.22 -0.51 10.24
N THR A 92 -0.62 -0.63 11.42
CA THR A 92 -1.30 -0.57 12.71
C THR A 92 -1.12 0.81 13.32
N VAL A 93 -2.23 1.46 13.66
CA VAL A 93 -2.24 2.72 14.42
C VAL A 93 -2.79 2.42 15.81
N VAL A 94 -2.05 2.83 16.84
CA VAL A 94 -2.44 2.73 18.25
C VAL A 94 -2.49 4.13 18.84
N ALA A 95 -3.54 4.44 19.59
CA ALA A 95 -3.68 5.71 20.28
C ALA A 95 -3.80 5.54 21.78
N SER A 96 -3.14 6.43 22.53
CA SER A 96 -3.17 6.47 23.99
C SER A 96 -2.99 7.89 24.50
N LYS A 97 -3.62 8.22 25.64
CA LYS A 97 -3.30 9.42 26.43
C LYS A 97 -1.98 9.30 27.21
N TYR A 98 -1.46 8.08 27.36
CA TYR A 98 -0.24 7.79 28.12
C TYR A 98 1.03 7.78 27.25
N PHE A 99 0.88 7.89 25.93
CA PHE A 99 2.01 8.11 25.04
C PHE A 99 2.46 9.56 25.15
N ASP A 100 3.78 9.77 25.16
CA ASP A 100 4.39 11.08 25.30
C ASP A 100 4.34 11.90 23.99
N ARG A 101 4.45 11.22 22.84
CA ARG A 101 4.46 11.85 21.52
C ARG A 101 3.95 10.92 20.42
N ASP A 102 3.63 11.50 19.27
CA ASP A 102 3.34 10.73 18.06
C ASP A 102 4.66 10.08 17.57
N ARG A 103 4.61 8.83 17.12
CA ARG A 103 5.78 8.06 16.65
C ARG A 103 5.43 7.20 15.44
N LEU A 104 6.37 7.04 14.51
CA LEU A 104 6.20 6.25 13.29
C LEU A 104 7.34 5.23 13.18
N TRP A 105 7.01 3.98 12.90
CA TRP A 105 7.96 2.95 12.51
C TRP A 105 7.63 2.41 11.13
N LEU A 106 8.65 2.26 10.29
CA LEU A 106 8.56 1.65 8.98
C LEU A 106 9.55 0.49 8.91
N ASN A 107 9.04 -0.73 8.69
CA ASN A 107 9.82 -1.96 8.62
C ASN A 107 10.78 -2.12 9.83
N GLY A 108 10.27 -1.91 11.04
CA GLY A 108 11.02 -2.03 12.29
C GLY A 108 11.92 -0.85 12.67
N LYS A 109 12.07 0.16 11.79
CA LYS A 109 12.88 1.35 12.05
C LYS A 109 12.02 2.57 12.32
N GLU A 110 12.29 3.26 13.43
CA GLU A 110 11.63 4.53 13.73
C GLU A 110 11.99 5.58 12.67
N GLN A 111 10.98 6.32 12.22
CA GLN A 111 11.07 7.37 11.21
C GLN A 111 10.64 8.70 11.82
N ASP A 112 11.11 9.80 11.23
CA ASP A 112 10.64 11.13 11.61
C ASP A 112 9.19 11.35 11.17
N ILE A 113 8.29 11.47 12.15
CA ILE A 113 6.87 11.77 11.93
C ILE A 113 6.62 13.27 11.73
N HIS A 114 7.59 14.14 12.04
CA HIS A 114 7.44 15.60 12.03
C HIS A 114 7.62 16.25 10.66
N SER A 115 7.84 15.45 9.60
CA SER A 115 7.85 15.99 8.24
C SER A 115 6.57 16.76 7.92
N LYS A 116 6.70 17.91 7.25
CA LYS A 116 5.57 18.81 6.91
C LYS A 116 4.40 18.04 6.26
N ARG A 117 4.72 17.10 5.37
CA ARG A 117 3.76 16.26 4.64
C ARG A 117 2.92 15.38 5.56
N LEU A 118 3.55 14.65 6.48
CA LEU A 118 2.83 13.79 7.42
C LEU A 118 2.00 14.61 8.43
N GLN A 119 2.55 15.72 8.91
CA GLN A 119 1.87 16.60 9.87
C GLN A 119 0.61 17.25 9.26
N VAL A 120 0.65 17.64 7.98
CA VAL A 120 -0.55 18.11 7.27
C VAL A 120 -1.64 17.03 7.25
N CYS A 121 -1.29 15.77 6.94
CA CYS A 121 -2.26 14.68 6.95
C CYS A 121 -2.84 14.43 8.35
N ILE A 122 -2.01 14.29 9.37
CA ILE A 122 -2.45 14.06 10.76
C ILE A 122 -3.36 15.20 11.23
N THR A 123 -2.99 16.45 10.97
CA THR A 123 -3.76 17.62 11.40
C THR A 123 -5.16 17.61 10.79
N LYS A 124 -5.27 17.40 9.47
CA LYS A 124 -6.57 17.32 8.78
C LYS A 124 -7.42 16.15 9.28
N LEU A 125 -6.81 14.99 9.48
CA LEU A 125 -7.53 13.82 10.01
C LEU A 125 -8.02 14.04 11.44
N ARG A 126 -7.24 14.72 12.29
CA ARG A 126 -7.67 15.12 13.65
C ARG A 126 -8.82 16.13 13.62
N GLN A 127 -8.84 17.06 12.67
CA GLN A 127 -9.93 18.04 12.51
C GLN A 127 -11.26 17.37 12.15
N GLY A 128 -11.22 16.34 11.29
CA GLY A 128 -12.40 15.56 10.91
C GLY A 128 -12.73 14.37 11.83
N ALA A 129 -12.05 14.24 12.98
CA ALA A 129 -12.30 13.15 13.92
C ALA A 129 -13.73 13.21 14.50
N ASP A 130 -14.23 12.04 14.90
CA ASP A 130 -15.54 11.86 15.53
C ASP A 130 -15.47 10.92 16.74
N ASP A 131 -16.58 10.77 17.45
CA ASP A 131 -16.70 9.88 18.60
C ASP A 131 -16.42 8.42 18.22
N LEU A 132 -15.57 7.74 18.98
CA LEU A 132 -15.35 6.31 18.87
C LEU A 132 -16.26 5.55 19.83
N TRP A 133 -17.16 4.77 19.26
CA TRP A 133 -18.07 3.88 19.96
C TRP A 133 -17.65 2.42 19.73
N LEU A 134 -17.50 1.64 20.80
CA LEU A 134 -17.30 0.18 20.75
C LEU A 134 -18.38 -0.50 21.59
N ASP A 135 -19.08 -1.48 21.02
CA ASP A 135 -20.17 -2.22 21.67
C ASP A 135 -21.20 -1.32 22.38
N GLY A 136 -21.57 -0.21 21.72
CA GLY A 136 -22.54 0.76 22.24
C GLY A 136 -22.02 1.67 23.35
N LYS A 137 -20.73 1.61 23.70
CA LYS A 137 -20.10 2.45 24.70
C LYS A 137 -19.18 3.48 24.05
N LEU A 138 -19.28 4.73 24.49
CA LEU A 138 -18.35 5.78 24.11
C LEU A 138 -16.98 5.47 24.72
N VAL A 139 -15.99 5.21 23.86
CA VAL A 139 -14.61 4.90 24.27
C VAL A 139 -13.73 6.14 24.19
N VAL A 140 -13.91 6.96 23.14
CA VAL A 140 -13.22 8.24 22.97
C VAL A 140 -14.21 9.27 22.46
N ALA A 141 -14.42 10.35 23.20
CA ALA A 141 -15.19 11.48 22.69
C ALA A 141 -14.36 12.29 21.69
N LYS A 142 -14.99 12.87 20.68
CA LYS A 142 -14.36 13.68 19.63
C LYS A 142 -13.39 14.72 20.21
N LYS A 143 -13.81 15.42 21.27
CA LYS A 143 -13.01 16.46 21.94
C LYS A 143 -11.75 15.92 22.62
N ASP A 144 -11.73 14.65 22.99
CA ASP A 144 -10.64 14.04 23.76
C ASP A 144 -9.47 13.60 22.86
N TRP A 145 -9.68 13.46 21.54
CA TRP A 145 -8.63 13.06 20.59
C TRP A 145 -7.39 13.96 20.63
N ILE A 146 -7.52 15.22 21.07
CA ILE A 146 -6.39 16.14 21.24
C ILE A 146 -5.38 15.67 22.29
N ASP A 147 -5.82 14.90 23.28
CA ASP A 147 -4.96 14.34 24.34
C ASP A 147 -4.28 13.03 23.91
N TYR A 148 -4.76 12.40 22.84
CA TYR A 148 -4.19 11.14 22.37
C TYR A 148 -2.95 11.42 21.51
N ARG A 149 -1.94 10.59 21.72
CA ARG A 149 -0.81 10.45 20.79
C ARG A 149 -0.92 9.14 20.03
N LEU A 150 -0.33 9.12 18.84
CA LEU A 150 -0.42 8.03 17.87
C LEU A 150 0.93 7.32 17.75
N HIS A 151 0.95 6.02 18.02
CA HIS A 151 2.02 5.14 17.58
C HIS A 151 1.58 4.45 16.29
N ILE A 152 2.36 4.62 15.22
CA ILE A 152 2.04 4.16 13.87
C ILE A 152 3.11 3.18 13.44
N ILE A 153 2.75 1.92 13.25
CA ILE A 153 3.68 0.86 12.86
C ILE A 153 3.27 0.39 11.47
N SER A 154 4.17 0.47 10.51
CA SER A 154 3.91 0.13 9.11
C SER A 154 4.95 -0.84 8.55
N GLU A 155 4.51 -1.77 7.71
CA GLU A 155 5.38 -2.68 6.97
C GLU A 155 4.88 -2.89 5.54
N ASN A 156 5.79 -3.26 4.65
CA ASN A 156 5.46 -3.69 3.29
C ASN A 156 5.85 -5.16 3.12
N ASN A 157 5.02 -5.97 2.45
CA ASN A 157 5.40 -7.33 2.07
C ASN A 157 6.28 -7.38 0.81
N PHE A 158 6.74 -6.22 0.32
CA PHE A 158 7.65 -6.05 -0.79
C PHE A 158 8.81 -5.11 -0.42
N PRO A 159 10.01 -5.28 -1.01
CA PRO A 159 11.17 -4.44 -0.77
C PRO A 159 10.87 -2.98 -1.08
N THR A 160 11.11 -2.12 -0.08
CA THR A 160 10.82 -0.69 -0.16
C THR A 160 11.65 0.02 -1.25
N ALA A 161 12.82 -0.54 -1.57
CA ALA A 161 13.75 -0.01 -2.57
C ALA A 161 13.47 -0.49 -4.02
N ALA A 162 12.61 -1.50 -4.23
CA ALA A 162 12.32 -2.06 -5.55
C ALA A 162 11.45 -1.16 -6.45
N GLY A 163 11.32 0.15 -6.16
CA GLY A 163 10.63 1.09 -7.04
C GLY A 163 9.12 0.85 -7.27
N LEU A 164 8.50 -0.11 -6.58
CA LEU A 164 7.08 -0.52 -6.71
C LEU A 164 6.11 0.42 -5.98
N ALA A 165 6.30 1.74 -6.12
CA ALA A 165 5.46 2.77 -5.50
C ALA A 165 5.21 2.58 -3.98
N SER A 166 6.21 2.09 -3.23
CA SER A 166 6.13 1.87 -1.77
C SER A 166 5.67 3.10 -0.98
N SER A 167 6.01 4.30 -1.43
CA SER A 167 5.54 5.55 -0.82
C SER A 167 4.04 5.80 -1.02
N ALA A 168 3.47 5.37 -2.14
CA ALA A 168 2.06 5.57 -2.47
C ALA A 168 1.17 4.68 -1.60
N SER A 169 1.41 3.37 -1.59
CA SER A 169 0.68 2.43 -0.73
C SER A 169 0.94 2.71 0.75
N GLY A 170 2.20 3.02 1.10
CA GLY A 170 2.64 3.42 2.43
C GLY A 170 1.79 4.55 3.02
N LEU A 171 1.73 5.66 2.31
CA LEU A 171 0.96 6.81 2.76
C LEU A 171 -0.55 6.61 2.64
N ALA A 172 -1.04 5.89 1.64
CA ALA A 172 -2.46 5.56 1.55
C ALA A 172 -2.90 4.75 2.78
N CYS A 173 -2.10 3.75 3.18
CA CYS A 173 -2.34 2.96 4.39
C CYS A 173 -2.26 3.84 5.65
N PHE A 174 -1.26 4.71 5.76
CA PHE A 174 -1.13 5.67 6.86
C PHE A 174 -2.39 6.54 7.03
N VAL A 175 -2.83 7.19 5.95
CA VAL A 175 -4.00 8.07 5.97
C VAL A 175 -5.28 7.29 6.26
N TYR A 176 -5.46 6.15 5.59
CA TYR A 176 -6.62 5.30 5.79
C TYR A 176 -6.69 4.75 7.22
N SER A 177 -5.60 4.20 7.78
CA SER A 177 -5.59 3.67 9.15
C SER A 177 -5.89 4.75 10.19
N ILE A 178 -5.31 5.95 10.06
CA ILE A 178 -5.60 7.06 10.98
C ILE A 178 -7.06 7.50 10.84
N ALA A 179 -7.58 7.62 9.62
CA ALA A 179 -8.99 7.93 9.37
C ALA A 179 -9.93 6.91 10.03
N GLN A 180 -9.62 5.61 9.90
CA GLN A 180 -10.38 4.52 10.51
C GLN A 180 -10.29 4.48 12.04
N LEU A 181 -9.18 4.95 12.62
CA LEU A 181 -9.03 5.08 14.07
C LEU A 181 -9.89 6.24 14.59
N LEU A 182 -9.75 7.41 13.96
CA LEU A 182 -10.38 8.67 14.36
C LEU A 182 -11.87 8.77 13.99
N GLN A 183 -12.44 7.74 13.38
CA GLN A 183 -13.82 7.76 12.86
C GLN A 183 -14.04 8.95 11.91
N PHE A 184 -13.04 9.24 11.08
CA PHE A 184 -13.02 10.40 10.21
C PHE A 184 -14.23 10.42 9.28
N LYS A 185 -14.96 11.54 9.26
CA LYS A 185 -16.09 11.77 8.35
C LYS A 185 -15.70 12.80 7.31
N GLU A 186 -15.76 12.39 6.04
CA GLU A 186 -15.60 13.31 4.93
C GLU A 186 -16.69 14.38 4.97
N THR A 187 -16.28 15.63 4.79
CA THR A 187 -17.13 16.81 4.66
C THR A 187 -17.49 17.09 3.20
N PHE A 188 -16.72 16.54 2.26
CA PHE A 188 -17.00 16.56 0.83
C PHE A 188 -16.49 15.27 0.16
N PRO A 189 -17.09 14.84 -0.98
CA PRO A 189 -16.64 13.65 -1.68
C PRO A 189 -15.17 13.70 -2.07
N GLY A 190 -14.38 12.72 -1.65
CA GLY A 190 -12.96 12.60 -1.99
C GLY A 190 -12.01 13.39 -1.09
N GLU A 191 -12.47 13.89 0.05
CA GLU A 191 -11.64 14.56 1.05
C GLU A 191 -10.47 13.69 1.53
N LEU A 192 -10.69 12.40 1.79
CA LEU A 192 -9.64 11.48 2.21
C LEU A 192 -8.57 11.33 1.12
N THR A 193 -8.98 11.33 -0.14
CA THR A 193 -8.05 11.32 -1.29
C THR A 193 -7.25 12.62 -1.40
N THR A 194 -7.86 13.75 -1.06
CA THR A 194 -7.18 15.05 -0.95
C THR A 194 -6.12 15.03 0.16
N ILE A 195 -6.45 14.48 1.32
CA ILE A 195 -5.53 14.36 2.45
C ILE A 195 -4.34 13.46 2.07
N ALA A 196 -4.60 12.31 1.44
CA ALA A 196 -3.55 11.41 0.98
C ALA A 196 -2.64 12.08 -0.06
N ARG A 197 -3.21 12.78 -1.05
CA ARG A 197 -2.47 13.53 -2.07
C ARG A 197 -1.44 14.47 -1.45
N GLN A 198 -1.80 15.19 -0.39
CA GLN A 198 -0.94 16.18 0.26
C GLN A 198 0.27 15.59 0.98
N GLY A 199 0.23 14.31 1.36
CA GLY A 199 1.44 13.66 1.84
C GLY A 199 2.29 13.04 0.72
N SER A 200 1.66 12.52 -0.34
CA SER A 200 2.33 11.93 -1.51
C SER A 200 1.34 11.81 -2.65
N GLY A 201 1.51 12.59 -3.73
CA GLY A 201 0.49 12.74 -4.78
C GLY A 201 -0.16 11.44 -5.24
N SER A 202 0.61 10.43 -5.62
CA SER A 202 0.10 9.15 -6.12
C SER A 202 -0.61 8.25 -5.08
N SER A 203 -0.52 8.56 -3.77
CA SER A 203 -1.20 7.77 -2.74
C SER A 203 -2.72 7.94 -2.79
N CYS A 204 -3.22 9.07 -3.33
CA CYS A 204 -4.65 9.31 -3.46
C CYS A 204 -5.35 8.21 -4.28
N ARG A 205 -4.65 7.66 -5.29
CA ARG A 205 -5.19 6.58 -6.14
C ARG A 205 -5.21 5.22 -5.45
N SER A 206 -4.34 4.99 -4.47
CA SER A 206 -4.32 3.77 -3.66
C SER A 206 -5.43 3.70 -2.61
N LEU A 207 -6.28 4.73 -2.48
CA LEU A 207 -7.46 4.70 -1.61
C LEU A 207 -8.69 4.05 -2.27
N LEU A 208 -8.59 3.65 -3.53
CA LEU A 208 -9.69 3.08 -4.32
C LEU A 208 -9.21 1.82 -5.06
N GLY A 209 -10.13 0.90 -5.33
CA GLY A 209 -9.87 -0.32 -6.12
C GLY A 209 -10.09 -0.12 -7.62
N GLY A 210 -9.70 -1.11 -8.42
CA GLY A 210 -9.97 -1.12 -9.86
C GLY A 210 -9.06 -0.18 -10.66
N PHE A 211 -9.65 0.52 -11.63
CA PHE A 211 -9.01 1.62 -12.36
C PHE A 211 -9.32 2.93 -11.66
N VAL A 212 -8.29 3.71 -11.35
CA VAL A 212 -8.41 4.92 -10.53
C VAL A 212 -7.75 6.10 -11.23
N MET A 213 -8.51 7.16 -11.43
CA MET A 213 -8.03 8.42 -11.98
C MET A 213 -7.77 9.41 -10.86
N TRP A 214 -6.61 10.07 -10.87
CA TRP A 214 -6.39 11.30 -10.12
C TRP A 214 -6.64 12.48 -11.06
N GLU A 215 -7.69 13.23 -10.77
CA GLU A 215 -8.04 14.47 -11.45
C GLU A 215 -7.04 15.56 -11.07
N SER A 216 -6.53 16.29 -12.06
CA SER A 216 -5.62 17.39 -11.79
C SER A 216 -6.27 18.50 -11.00
N GLY A 217 -7.59 18.69 -11.14
CA GLY A 217 -8.29 19.86 -10.62
C GLY A 217 -7.85 21.15 -11.32
N SER A 218 -8.62 22.20 -11.06
CA SER A 218 -8.46 23.56 -11.58
C SER A 218 -8.50 24.60 -10.46
N ALA A 219 -9.08 24.27 -9.30
CA ALA A 219 -9.14 25.15 -8.15
C ALA A 219 -7.75 25.34 -7.51
N GLU A 220 -7.45 26.57 -7.12
CA GLU A 220 -6.16 26.94 -6.51
C GLU A 220 -5.96 26.34 -5.11
N ASP A 221 -7.06 26.11 -4.39
CA ASP A 221 -7.06 25.43 -3.08
C ASP A 221 -6.88 23.90 -3.21
N GLY A 222 -7.02 23.37 -4.43
CA GLY A 222 -6.90 21.95 -4.74
C GLY A 222 -8.10 21.11 -4.29
N SER A 223 -9.25 21.71 -3.99
CA SER A 223 -10.47 21.00 -3.56
C SER A 223 -11.01 20.03 -4.62
N ASP A 224 -10.76 20.31 -5.90
CA ASP A 224 -11.19 19.50 -7.04
C ASP A 224 -10.08 18.58 -7.62
N SER A 225 -8.91 18.51 -6.97
CA SER A 225 -7.85 17.55 -7.34
C SER A 225 -7.93 16.29 -6.49
N ILE A 226 -8.88 15.42 -6.85
CA ILE A 226 -9.24 14.21 -6.11
C ILE A 226 -9.01 12.93 -6.93
N ALA A 227 -8.99 11.78 -6.25
CA ALA A 227 -9.01 10.49 -6.91
C ALA A 227 -10.44 9.95 -7.05
N LYS A 228 -10.76 9.36 -8.20
CA LYS A 228 -12.05 8.73 -8.50
C LYS A 228 -11.84 7.37 -9.13
N GLN A 229 -12.71 6.43 -8.76
CA GLN A 229 -12.77 5.13 -9.42
C GLN A 229 -13.40 5.31 -10.80
N VAL A 230 -12.70 4.86 -11.83
CA VAL A 230 -13.13 4.87 -13.24
C VAL A 230 -13.85 3.57 -13.59
N ALA A 231 -13.32 2.45 -13.10
CA ALA A 231 -13.93 1.15 -13.28
C ALA A 231 -13.63 0.26 -12.05
N PRO A 232 -14.59 -0.57 -11.60
CA PRO A 232 -14.43 -1.42 -10.42
C PRO A 232 -13.45 -2.59 -10.67
N VAL A 233 -13.12 -3.33 -9.61
CA VAL A 233 -12.14 -4.44 -9.67
C VAL A 233 -12.53 -5.52 -10.67
N ASP A 234 -13.83 -5.77 -10.83
CA ASP A 234 -14.41 -6.84 -11.63
C ASP A 234 -14.66 -6.43 -13.10
N SER A 235 -14.35 -5.18 -13.46
CA SER A 235 -14.59 -4.65 -14.80
C SER A 235 -13.72 -5.32 -15.88
N TRP A 236 -12.58 -5.91 -15.49
CA TRP A 236 -11.65 -6.52 -16.43
C TRP A 236 -10.91 -7.72 -15.83
N ASN A 237 -11.68 -8.75 -15.46
CA ASN A 237 -11.18 -9.96 -14.76
C ASN A 237 -10.07 -10.73 -15.50
N SER A 238 -9.96 -10.60 -16.81
CA SER A 238 -8.90 -11.25 -17.60
C SER A 238 -7.57 -10.49 -17.57
N LEU A 239 -7.52 -9.24 -17.11
CA LEU A 239 -6.28 -8.47 -17.06
C LEU A 239 -5.33 -9.06 -16.00
N ARG A 240 -4.06 -9.20 -16.37
CA ARG A 240 -2.96 -9.63 -15.52
C ARG A 240 -1.83 -8.64 -15.56
N VAL A 241 -1.11 -8.58 -14.45
CA VAL A 241 0.04 -7.70 -14.24
C VAL A 241 1.23 -8.57 -13.88
N VAL A 242 2.32 -8.47 -14.64
CA VAL A 242 3.58 -9.16 -14.36
C VAL A 242 4.65 -8.12 -14.08
N ILE A 243 5.17 -8.10 -12.86
CA ILE A 243 6.22 -7.16 -12.44
C ILE A 243 7.56 -7.89 -12.53
N LEU A 244 8.47 -7.37 -13.35
CA LEU A 244 9.83 -7.87 -13.49
C LEU A 244 10.77 -6.97 -12.70
N ILE A 245 11.36 -7.51 -11.64
CA ILE A 245 12.22 -6.77 -10.72
C ILE A 245 13.64 -6.94 -11.20
N VAL A 246 14.14 -5.91 -11.88
CA VAL A 246 15.48 -5.82 -12.49
C VAL A 246 16.50 -5.34 -11.47
N ASN A 247 16.11 -4.42 -10.59
CA ASN A 247 16.99 -3.87 -9.56
C ASN A 247 16.21 -3.58 -8.28
N GLU A 248 16.82 -3.90 -7.14
CA GLU A 248 16.30 -3.59 -5.80
C GLU A 248 17.11 -2.50 -5.09
N GLN A 249 18.15 -1.97 -5.73
CA GLN A 249 18.93 -0.86 -5.18
C GLN A 249 18.12 0.43 -5.15
N GLN A 250 18.46 1.28 -4.19
CA GLN A 250 17.84 2.58 -4.03
C GLN A 250 18.00 3.44 -5.30
N LYS A 251 16.93 4.16 -5.65
CA LYS A 251 16.91 5.09 -6.77
C LYS A 251 18.01 6.14 -6.61
N LYS A 252 18.76 6.43 -7.68
CA LYS A 252 19.75 7.52 -7.70
C LYS A 252 19.08 8.90 -7.53
N THR A 253 17.97 9.14 -8.22
CA THR A 253 17.19 10.38 -8.14
C THR A 253 15.79 10.08 -7.63
N SER A 254 15.40 10.69 -6.50
CA SER A 254 14.05 10.53 -5.96
C SER A 254 13.00 11.11 -6.92
N SER A 255 11.79 10.55 -6.94
CA SER A 255 10.73 11.05 -7.82
C SER A 255 10.33 12.50 -7.50
N THR A 256 10.39 12.92 -6.23
CA THR A 256 10.05 14.30 -5.85
C THR A 256 11.05 15.30 -6.43
N ALA A 257 12.35 15.05 -6.25
CA ALA A 257 13.39 15.94 -6.77
C ALA A 257 13.41 15.89 -8.31
N GLY A 258 13.37 14.69 -8.88
CA GLY A 258 13.43 14.51 -10.33
C GLY A 258 12.28 15.21 -11.06
N MET A 259 11.05 15.06 -10.58
CA MET A 259 9.91 15.69 -11.24
C MET A 259 9.92 17.21 -11.13
N GLN A 260 10.50 17.76 -10.05
CA GLN A 260 10.63 19.20 -9.87
C GLN A 260 11.66 19.76 -10.85
N THR A 261 12.83 19.13 -10.97
CA THR A 261 13.83 19.51 -11.98
C THR A 261 13.26 19.39 -13.39
N SER A 262 12.45 18.37 -13.69
CA SER A 262 11.79 18.26 -14.99
C SER A 262 10.82 19.42 -15.26
N VAL A 263 10.05 19.87 -14.26
CA VAL A 263 9.16 21.04 -14.41
C VAL A 263 9.96 22.30 -14.76
N GLU A 264 11.12 22.47 -14.14
CA GLU A 264 11.97 23.64 -14.31
C GLU A 264 12.72 23.65 -15.64
N THR A 265 13.11 22.48 -16.16
CA THR A 265 14.12 22.39 -17.24
C THR A 265 13.65 21.68 -18.51
N SER A 266 12.59 20.88 -18.47
CA SER A 266 12.09 20.15 -19.64
C SER A 266 10.99 20.93 -20.36
N GLU A 267 11.28 21.40 -21.57
CA GLU A 267 10.26 22.01 -22.44
C GLU A 267 9.28 20.95 -22.98
N LEU A 268 9.75 19.70 -23.17
CA LEU A 268 8.89 18.60 -23.59
C LEU A 268 7.83 18.25 -22.54
N LEU A 269 8.14 18.38 -21.24
CA LEU A 269 7.19 18.11 -20.17
C LEU A 269 5.99 19.06 -20.22
N LYS A 270 6.22 20.34 -20.49
CA LYS A 270 5.16 21.36 -20.60
C LYS A 270 4.21 21.02 -21.75
N PHE A 271 4.76 20.70 -22.91
CA PHE A 271 3.97 20.28 -24.08
C PHE A 271 3.21 18.97 -23.81
N ARG A 272 3.89 17.97 -23.22
CA ARG A 272 3.27 16.70 -22.81
C ARG A 272 2.04 16.91 -21.94
N ALA A 273 2.17 17.69 -20.86
CA ALA A 273 1.10 17.90 -19.90
C ALA A 273 -0.11 18.61 -20.52
N ARG A 274 0.14 19.60 -21.40
CA ARG A 274 -0.92 20.43 -22.01
C ARG A 274 -1.61 19.75 -23.19
N GLU A 275 -0.84 19.12 -24.09
CA GLU A 275 -1.35 18.67 -25.38
C GLU A 275 -1.52 17.15 -25.45
N VAL A 276 -0.59 16.38 -24.88
CA VAL A 276 -0.55 14.93 -25.10
C VAL A 276 -1.40 14.17 -24.08
N VAL A 277 -1.23 14.47 -22.79
CA VAL A 277 -1.91 13.72 -21.72
C VAL A 277 -3.44 13.79 -21.84
N PRO A 278 -4.09 14.93 -22.15
CA PRO A 278 -5.54 14.96 -22.30
C PRO A 278 -6.07 14.01 -23.38
N LEU A 279 -5.39 13.94 -24.53
CA LEU A 279 -5.73 13.04 -25.63
C LEU A 279 -5.53 11.57 -25.23
N GLN A 280 -4.39 11.24 -24.62
CA GLN A 280 -4.08 9.87 -24.20
C GLN A 280 -5.00 9.40 -23.07
N LEU A 281 -5.34 10.29 -22.13
CA LEU A 281 -6.29 9.98 -21.07
C LEU A 281 -7.67 9.65 -21.66
N SER A 282 -8.19 10.45 -22.59
CA SER A 282 -9.47 10.16 -23.25
C SER A 282 -9.47 8.79 -23.94
N ARG A 283 -8.41 8.48 -24.70
CA ARG A 283 -8.23 7.16 -25.34
C ARG A 283 -8.18 6.03 -24.32
N MET A 284 -7.43 6.21 -23.24
CA MET A 284 -7.28 5.21 -22.18
C MET A 284 -8.60 4.97 -21.43
N LEU A 285 -9.35 6.02 -21.10
CA LEU A 285 -10.66 5.90 -20.45
C LEU A 285 -11.66 5.11 -21.32
N ASN A 286 -11.68 5.39 -22.63
CA ASN A 286 -12.49 4.62 -23.57
C ASN A 286 -12.02 3.15 -23.65
N ALA A 287 -10.71 2.91 -23.69
CA ALA A 287 -10.16 1.55 -23.73
C ALA A 287 -10.52 0.73 -22.48
N VAL A 288 -10.47 1.35 -21.30
CA VAL A 288 -10.91 0.73 -20.03
C VAL A 288 -12.39 0.42 -20.06
N LYS A 289 -13.22 1.35 -20.53
CA LYS A 289 -14.67 1.17 -20.61
C LYS A 289 -15.08 0.04 -21.56
N GLU A 290 -14.45 -0.05 -22.72
CA GLU A 290 -14.78 -1.02 -23.77
C GLU A 290 -13.95 -2.32 -23.66
N THR A 291 -13.11 -2.46 -22.63
CA THR A 291 -12.16 -3.57 -22.45
C THR A 291 -11.26 -3.81 -23.69
N ASP A 292 -10.89 -2.72 -24.37
CA ASP A 292 -10.02 -2.74 -25.54
C ASP A 292 -8.55 -2.80 -25.11
N PHE A 293 -8.04 -4.03 -25.02
CA PHE A 293 -6.67 -4.29 -24.59
C PHE A 293 -5.64 -3.68 -25.56
N ALA A 294 -5.88 -3.71 -26.87
CA ALA A 294 -4.91 -3.25 -27.86
C ALA A 294 -4.68 -1.74 -27.73
N THR A 295 -5.75 -0.95 -27.57
CA THR A 295 -5.65 0.49 -27.30
C THR A 295 -5.02 0.75 -25.94
N LEU A 296 -5.44 0.05 -24.88
CA LEU A 296 -4.84 0.19 -23.54
C LEU A 296 -3.33 -0.08 -23.57
N ALA A 297 -2.91 -1.16 -24.23
CA ALA A 297 -1.52 -1.57 -24.32
C ALA A 297 -0.68 -0.53 -25.06
N THR A 298 -1.18 -0.08 -26.22
CA THR A 298 -0.51 0.93 -27.04
C THR A 298 -0.33 2.24 -26.27
N VAL A 299 -1.39 2.76 -25.65
CA VAL A 299 -1.32 4.01 -24.89
C VAL A 299 -0.41 3.87 -23.67
N THR A 300 -0.49 2.75 -22.95
CA THR A 300 0.36 2.47 -21.78
C THR A 300 1.85 2.52 -22.12
N MET A 301 2.25 1.87 -23.23
CA MET A 301 3.65 1.88 -23.70
C MET A 301 4.08 3.28 -24.16
N GLN A 302 3.23 4.00 -24.90
CA GLN A 302 3.50 5.37 -25.35
C GLN A 302 3.68 6.34 -24.17
N GLU A 303 2.81 6.26 -23.17
CA GLU A 303 2.88 7.08 -21.96
C GLU A 303 4.12 6.80 -21.12
N SER A 304 4.47 5.52 -20.96
CA SER A 304 5.71 5.11 -20.31
C SER A 304 6.92 5.73 -21.02
N ASN A 305 7.01 5.57 -22.34
CA ASN A 305 8.13 6.07 -23.13
C ASN A 305 8.24 7.59 -23.08
N GLN A 306 7.11 8.31 -23.21
CA GLN A 306 7.13 9.77 -23.20
C GLN A 306 7.43 10.34 -21.81
N PHE A 307 7.02 9.67 -20.73
CA PHE A 307 7.47 10.02 -19.38
C PHE A 307 9.00 9.93 -19.25
N HIS A 308 9.61 8.83 -19.71
CA HIS A 308 11.07 8.68 -19.68
C HIS A 308 11.79 9.61 -20.67
N ALA A 309 11.15 9.99 -21.78
CA ALA A 309 11.66 11.02 -22.68
C ALA A 309 11.70 12.41 -22.01
N CYS A 310 10.70 12.77 -21.22
CA CYS A 310 10.72 14.01 -20.43
C CYS A 310 11.80 13.97 -19.33
N CYS A 311 12.05 12.78 -18.75
CA CYS A 311 13.17 12.58 -17.83
C CYS A 311 14.53 12.78 -18.53
N LEU A 312 14.65 12.33 -19.78
CA LEU A 312 15.86 12.52 -20.60
C LEU A 312 16.06 13.99 -21.01
N ASP A 313 14.97 14.72 -21.27
CA ASP A 313 14.94 16.15 -21.62
C ASP A 313 15.19 17.08 -20.42
N THR A 314 15.12 16.55 -19.20
CA THR A 314 15.47 17.28 -17.98
C THR A 314 16.97 17.60 -17.96
N PHE A 315 17.39 18.72 -17.34
CA PHE A 315 18.81 19.05 -17.17
C PHE A 315 19.22 19.23 -15.70
N PRO A 316 20.18 18.45 -15.18
CA PRO A 316 20.83 17.28 -15.80
C PRO A 316 19.84 16.14 -16.13
N PRO A 317 20.14 15.30 -17.14
CA PRO A 317 19.25 14.23 -17.58
C PRO A 317 19.04 13.17 -16.50
N ILE A 318 17.80 12.69 -16.40
CA ILE A 318 17.40 11.65 -15.46
C ILE A 318 17.26 10.33 -16.21
N PHE A 319 18.06 9.34 -15.81
CA PHE A 319 18.01 7.98 -16.35
C PHE A 319 17.43 7.00 -15.32
N TYR A 320 16.20 6.57 -15.54
CA TYR A 320 15.57 5.50 -14.76
C TYR A 320 15.71 4.13 -15.42
N LEU A 321 15.56 4.08 -16.75
CA LEU A 321 15.70 2.84 -17.52
C LEU A 321 17.17 2.47 -17.66
N ASN A 322 17.47 1.18 -17.50
CA ASN A 322 18.77 0.61 -17.81
C ASN A 322 18.69 -0.27 -19.06
N ASP A 323 19.78 -0.95 -19.40
CA ASP A 323 19.82 -1.78 -20.61
C ASP A 323 18.90 -3.00 -20.52
N VAL A 324 18.69 -3.57 -19.32
CA VAL A 324 17.71 -4.64 -19.11
C VAL A 324 16.28 -4.12 -19.35
N SER A 325 15.95 -2.91 -18.91
CA SER A 325 14.66 -2.28 -19.21
C SER A 325 14.44 -2.16 -20.72
N LYS A 326 15.48 -1.76 -21.48
CA LYS A 326 15.42 -1.65 -22.94
C LYS A 326 15.26 -3.02 -23.61
N GLU A 327 15.98 -4.04 -23.15
CA GLU A 327 15.82 -5.42 -23.63
C GLU A 327 14.40 -5.95 -23.40
N ILE A 328 13.78 -5.64 -22.27
CA ILE A 328 12.37 -5.98 -22.02
C ILE A 328 11.44 -5.25 -23.00
N ILE A 329 11.70 -3.98 -23.31
CA ILE A 329 10.94 -3.23 -24.34
C ILE A 329 11.06 -3.91 -25.70
N HIS A 330 12.27 -4.28 -26.12
CA HIS A 330 12.51 -4.99 -27.38
C HIS A 330 11.77 -6.33 -27.42
N PHE A 331 11.90 -7.12 -26.34
CA PHE A 331 11.20 -8.40 -26.20
C PHE A 331 9.68 -8.25 -26.35
N VAL A 332 9.05 -7.26 -25.70
CA VAL A 332 7.59 -7.08 -25.79
C VAL A 332 7.16 -6.74 -27.21
N HIS A 333 7.91 -5.90 -27.93
CA HIS A 333 7.61 -5.58 -29.32
C HIS A 333 7.79 -6.79 -30.25
N GLU A 334 8.87 -7.56 -30.09
CA GLU A 334 9.08 -8.82 -30.84
C GLU A 334 7.98 -9.85 -30.53
N TYR A 335 7.60 -9.96 -29.26
CA TYR A 335 6.50 -10.82 -28.81
C TYR A 335 5.21 -10.43 -29.52
N ASN A 336 4.78 -9.16 -29.42
CA ASN A 336 3.57 -8.67 -30.09
C ASN A 336 3.61 -8.84 -31.61
N ALA A 337 4.76 -8.64 -32.26
CA ALA A 337 4.91 -8.76 -33.70
C ALA A 337 4.65 -10.18 -34.25
N CYS A 338 4.74 -11.20 -33.40
CA CYS A 338 4.43 -12.58 -33.78
C CYS A 338 2.97 -12.98 -33.46
N ARG A 339 2.12 -12.03 -33.05
CA ARG A 339 0.69 -12.24 -32.78
C ARG A 339 -0.16 -11.40 -33.74
N ALA A 340 -1.44 -11.75 -33.84
CA ALA A 340 -2.38 -11.03 -34.69
C ALA A 340 -2.70 -9.61 -34.18
N ASP A 341 -2.48 -9.35 -32.89
CA ASP A 341 -2.78 -8.07 -32.23
C ASP A 341 -1.79 -7.81 -31.09
N THR A 342 -1.83 -6.60 -30.52
CA THR A 342 -1.04 -6.21 -29.34
C THR A 342 -1.58 -6.93 -28.11
N VAL A 343 -0.84 -7.90 -27.60
CA VAL A 343 -1.27 -8.80 -26.50
C VAL A 343 -0.52 -8.58 -25.20
N VAL A 344 0.58 -7.82 -25.23
CA VAL A 344 1.36 -7.43 -24.06
C VAL A 344 1.70 -5.95 -24.11
N ALA A 345 1.63 -5.27 -22.98
CA ALA A 345 2.10 -3.90 -22.81
C ALA A 345 3.22 -3.87 -21.77
N TYR A 346 4.16 -2.94 -21.88
CA TYR A 346 5.06 -2.59 -20.78
C TYR A 346 4.77 -1.19 -20.25
N THR A 347 5.10 -0.97 -18.99
CA THR A 347 5.21 0.35 -18.38
C THR A 347 6.29 0.38 -17.32
N PHE A 348 6.94 1.52 -17.18
CA PHE A 348 8.02 1.75 -16.23
C PHE A 348 7.74 3.03 -15.44
N ASP A 349 7.88 2.95 -14.13
CA ASP A 349 7.85 4.13 -13.25
C ASP A 349 9.26 4.70 -13.08
N ALA A 350 9.51 5.46 -12.01
CA ALA A 350 10.81 6.05 -11.70
C ALA A 350 11.82 4.98 -11.22
N GLY A 351 12.18 4.03 -12.10
CA GLY A 351 13.15 2.95 -11.86
C GLY A 351 13.18 1.95 -13.03
N PRO A 352 14.10 0.98 -13.00
CA PRO A 352 14.31 0.06 -14.12
C PRO A 352 13.34 -1.14 -14.16
N ASN A 353 12.52 -1.32 -13.12
CA ASN A 353 11.61 -2.46 -12.99
C ASN A 353 10.46 -2.32 -13.98
N ALA A 354 10.23 -3.38 -14.75
CA ALA A 354 9.19 -3.41 -15.76
C ALA A 354 7.88 -3.90 -15.13
N VAL A 355 6.77 -3.27 -15.52
CA VAL A 355 5.44 -3.82 -15.28
C VAL A 355 4.85 -4.17 -16.64
N LEU A 356 4.53 -5.43 -16.84
CA LEU A 356 3.87 -5.93 -18.03
C LEU A 356 2.39 -6.11 -17.77
N LEU A 357 1.56 -5.73 -18.74
CA LEU A 357 0.13 -6.00 -18.76
C LEU A 357 -0.14 -7.03 -19.85
N THR A 358 -1.00 -7.98 -19.56
CA THR A 358 -1.43 -9.01 -20.52
C THR A 358 -2.83 -9.51 -20.14
N LYS A 359 -3.45 -10.28 -21.02
CA LYS A 359 -4.65 -11.07 -20.66
C LYS A 359 -4.23 -12.44 -20.13
N GLU A 360 -5.05 -13.00 -19.25
CA GLU A 360 -4.84 -14.31 -18.61
C GLU A 360 -4.54 -15.41 -19.65
N GLU A 361 -5.26 -15.43 -20.77
CA GLU A 361 -5.07 -16.40 -21.85
C GLU A 361 -3.66 -16.39 -22.48
N ASN A 362 -2.92 -15.28 -22.34
CA ASN A 362 -1.56 -15.11 -22.86
C ASN A 362 -0.48 -15.29 -21.78
N LEU A 363 -0.86 -15.44 -20.51
CA LEU A 363 0.08 -15.39 -19.38
C LEU A 363 1.09 -16.53 -19.42
N GLU A 364 0.65 -17.76 -19.66
CA GLU A 364 1.53 -18.94 -19.67
C GLU A 364 2.58 -18.87 -20.79
N ASP A 365 2.16 -18.49 -22.01
CA ASP A 365 3.06 -18.32 -23.15
C ASP A 365 4.04 -17.16 -22.92
N LEU A 366 3.55 -16.02 -22.41
CA LEU A 366 4.39 -14.87 -22.08
C LEU A 366 5.47 -15.23 -21.07
N MET A 367 5.09 -15.87 -19.96
CA MET A 367 6.04 -16.29 -18.92
C MET A 367 7.06 -17.31 -19.47
N THR A 368 6.64 -18.21 -20.37
CA THR A 368 7.54 -19.16 -21.03
C THR A 368 8.53 -18.48 -21.97
N CYS A 369 8.09 -17.46 -22.72
CA CYS A 369 8.96 -16.68 -23.60
C CYS A 369 9.94 -15.80 -22.80
N LEU A 370 9.47 -15.14 -21.74
CA LEU A 370 10.32 -14.40 -20.79
C LEU A 370 11.37 -15.34 -20.17
N TYR A 371 10.95 -16.55 -19.79
CA TYR A 371 11.86 -17.58 -19.29
C TYR A 371 12.99 -17.87 -20.27
N LYS A 372 12.65 -18.18 -21.52
CA LYS A 372 13.63 -18.52 -22.55
C LYS A 372 14.57 -17.36 -22.87
N ARG A 373 14.07 -16.11 -22.82
CA ARG A 373 14.87 -14.92 -23.14
C ARG A 373 15.80 -14.51 -22.00
N PHE A 374 15.35 -14.61 -20.74
CA PHE A 374 16.04 -14.05 -19.58
C PHE A 374 16.53 -15.07 -18.54
N GLY A 375 16.27 -16.39 -18.70
CA GLY A 375 16.88 -17.47 -17.91
C GLY A 375 16.23 -17.81 -16.55
N PHE A 376 14.90 -17.75 -16.45
CA PHE A 376 14.08 -17.82 -15.21
C PHE A 376 13.45 -19.20 -14.77
N PHE A 377 14.03 -19.98 -13.85
CA PHE A 377 13.50 -21.33 -13.48
C PHE A 377 12.14 -21.36 -12.70
N PRO A 378 11.43 -22.53 -12.68
CA PRO A 378 10.00 -22.66 -12.39
C PRO A 378 9.67 -22.99 -10.93
N VAL A 379 8.45 -22.65 -10.47
CA VAL A 379 7.83 -23.45 -9.40
C VAL A 379 7.43 -24.78 -10.02
N THR A 380 8.22 -25.81 -9.77
CA THR A 380 7.95 -27.19 -10.20
C THR A 380 6.55 -27.62 -9.81
N GLY A 381 5.75 -28.03 -10.81
CA GLY A 381 4.74 -29.08 -10.66
C GLY A 381 3.63 -28.80 -9.65
N LYS A 382 2.79 -27.81 -9.94
CA LYS A 382 1.35 -27.75 -9.62
C LYS A 382 0.79 -26.52 -10.32
N LYS A 383 -0.30 -26.69 -11.08
CA LYS A 383 -1.13 -25.65 -11.74
C LYS A 383 -0.78 -24.23 -11.28
N LEU A 384 -0.16 -23.40 -12.13
CA LEU A 384 0.24 -22.00 -11.85
C LEU A 384 -0.73 -21.29 -10.88
N PRO A 385 -0.42 -21.20 -9.58
CA PRO A 385 -1.14 -20.35 -8.64
C PRO A 385 -0.17 -19.28 -8.13
N ASP A 386 -0.34 -18.03 -8.53
CA ASP A 386 0.24 -16.84 -7.88
C ASP A 386 1.61 -17.05 -7.18
N PHE A 387 2.72 -16.89 -7.92
CA PHE A 387 4.06 -17.02 -7.35
C PHE A 387 4.99 -15.87 -7.70
N VAL A 388 5.66 -15.38 -6.65
CA VAL A 388 6.95 -14.70 -6.73
C VAL A 388 8.02 -15.75 -7.02
N CYS A 389 8.74 -15.63 -8.12
CA CYS A 389 9.83 -16.55 -8.46
C CYS A 389 11.16 -15.78 -8.42
N GLU A 390 12.15 -16.30 -7.68
CA GLU A 390 13.49 -15.72 -7.56
C GLU A 390 14.45 -16.33 -8.59
N THR A 391 15.36 -15.52 -9.14
CA THR A 391 16.38 -16.00 -10.09
C THR A 391 17.70 -16.37 -9.43
N PRO A 392 18.46 -17.33 -9.99
CA PRO A 392 19.83 -17.59 -9.58
C PRO A 392 20.73 -16.34 -9.70
N PRO A 393 21.74 -16.18 -8.83
CA PRO A 393 22.70 -15.07 -8.91
C PRO A 393 23.34 -14.95 -10.31
N GLY A 394 23.43 -13.71 -10.83
CA GLY A 394 24.03 -13.42 -12.15
C GLY A 394 23.04 -13.19 -13.30
N HIS A 395 21.73 -13.33 -13.06
CA HIS A 395 20.68 -13.03 -14.03
C HIS A 395 20.24 -11.55 -13.97
N GLN A 396 19.72 -11.04 -15.09
CA GLN A 396 19.36 -9.63 -15.28
C GLN A 396 18.05 -9.22 -14.58
N ILE A 397 17.15 -10.18 -14.35
CA ILE A 397 15.89 -10.01 -13.60
C ILE A 397 16.07 -10.79 -12.31
N ILE A 398 15.86 -10.16 -11.15
CA ILE A 398 16.04 -10.73 -9.82
C ILE A 398 14.85 -11.61 -9.43
N ARG A 399 13.63 -11.16 -9.75
CA ARG A 399 12.38 -11.86 -9.45
C ARG A 399 11.21 -11.35 -10.27
N SER A 400 10.16 -12.16 -10.42
CA SER A 400 8.88 -11.75 -11.02
C SER A 400 7.74 -11.84 -10.03
N ILE A 401 6.75 -10.96 -10.14
CA ILE A 401 5.48 -11.03 -9.38
C ILE A 401 4.33 -11.02 -10.38
N VAL A 402 3.48 -12.04 -10.35
CA VAL A 402 2.23 -12.04 -11.11
C VAL A 402 1.10 -11.62 -10.17
N THR A 403 0.27 -10.69 -10.61
CA THR A 403 -0.88 -10.20 -9.85
C THR A 403 -1.98 -9.75 -10.82
N ARG A 404 -3.04 -9.17 -10.28
CA ARG A 404 -4.23 -8.72 -11.00
C ARG A 404 -4.74 -7.40 -10.41
N ILE A 405 -5.83 -6.91 -10.98
CA ILE A 405 -6.55 -5.75 -10.45
C ILE A 405 -7.08 -6.09 -9.05
N GLY A 406 -6.90 -5.16 -8.12
CA GLY A 406 -7.27 -5.32 -6.70
C GLY A 406 -8.29 -4.32 -6.20
N GLU A 407 -8.80 -4.61 -5.00
CA GLU A 407 -9.68 -3.75 -4.23
C GLU A 407 -8.93 -2.60 -3.55
N GLY A 408 -9.67 -1.61 -3.04
CA GLY A 408 -9.14 -0.53 -2.22
C GLY A 408 -8.69 -0.98 -0.82
N PRO A 409 -8.22 -0.05 0.04
CA PRO A 409 -7.79 -0.35 1.39
C PRO A 409 -8.90 -0.99 2.24
N ARG A 410 -8.50 -1.79 3.22
CA ARG A 410 -9.43 -2.50 4.11
C ARG A 410 -8.94 -2.52 5.56
N VAL A 411 -9.88 -2.54 6.50
CA VAL A 411 -9.60 -2.83 7.91
C VAL A 411 -9.46 -4.34 8.09
N ILE A 412 -8.39 -4.77 8.77
CA ILE A 412 -8.12 -6.18 9.07
C ILE A 412 -8.56 -6.53 10.49
N THR A 413 -8.22 -5.69 11.46
CA THR A 413 -8.55 -5.91 12.88
C THR A 413 -8.50 -4.60 13.65
N ARG A 414 -9.26 -4.52 14.75
CA ARG A 414 -9.16 -3.44 15.75
C ARG A 414 -8.54 -3.91 17.08
N SER A 415 -8.17 -5.18 17.16
CA SER A 415 -7.59 -5.79 18.36
C SER A 415 -6.08 -5.94 18.24
N LEU A 416 -5.36 -5.51 19.28
CA LEU A 416 -3.91 -5.74 19.44
C LEU A 416 -3.57 -7.22 19.71
N ASP A 417 -4.54 -8.01 20.17
CA ASP A 417 -4.37 -9.45 20.40
C ASP A 417 -4.39 -10.27 19.10
N ASN A 418 -4.84 -9.67 18.00
CA ASN A 418 -4.84 -10.31 16.70
C ASN A 418 -3.41 -10.41 16.14
N GLU A 419 -3.09 -11.53 15.50
CA GLU A 419 -1.78 -11.79 14.92
C GLU A 419 -1.38 -10.79 13.84
N ASP A 420 -2.35 -10.26 13.08
CA ASP A 420 -2.14 -9.26 12.04
C ASP A 420 -1.76 -7.88 12.57
N SER A 421 -2.01 -7.57 13.85
CA SER A 421 -1.55 -6.33 14.45
C SER A 421 -0.01 -6.28 14.43
N LEU A 422 0.56 -5.16 14.01
CA LEU A 422 2.01 -4.92 14.03
C LEU A 422 2.49 -4.39 15.39
N ALA A 423 1.58 -4.10 16.31
CA ALA A 423 1.88 -3.57 17.62
C ALA A 423 1.68 -4.62 18.74
N THR A 424 2.51 -4.54 19.77
CA THR A 424 2.36 -5.26 21.03
C THR A 424 1.17 -4.71 21.83
N LYS A 425 0.85 -5.35 22.95
CA LYS A 425 -0.22 -4.88 23.85
C LYS A 425 0.10 -3.54 24.53
N GLU A 426 1.34 -3.10 24.48
CA GLU A 426 1.81 -1.81 24.96
C GLU A 426 1.81 -0.73 23.85
N GLY A 427 1.41 -1.10 22.63
CA GLY A 427 1.40 -0.19 21.47
C GLY A 427 2.79 0.09 20.89
N MET A 428 3.75 -0.82 21.09
CA MET A 428 5.09 -0.75 20.51
C MET A 428 5.22 -1.70 19.32
N PRO A 429 6.15 -1.51 18.37
CA PRO A 429 6.35 -2.47 17.27
C PRO A 429 6.67 -3.89 17.77
N LYS A 430 6.03 -4.90 17.18
CA LYS A 430 6.38 -6.32 17.41
C LYS A 430 7.77 -6.64 16.83
N LEU A 431 8.15 -5.98 15.74
CA LEU A 431 9.45 -6.08 15.09
C LEU A 431 10.25 -4.80 15.35
N ILE A 432 11.44 -4.94 15.94
CA ILE A 432 12.40 -3.84 16.13
C ILE A 432 13.71 -4.29 15.49
N SER A 433 14.27 -3.48 14.60
CA SER A 433 15.51 -3.78 13.86
C SER A 433 16.73 -3.05 14.40
#